data_AF-A0AA51L1L6-F1
#
_entry.id   AF-A0AA51L1L6-F1
#
_cell.length_a   1.000
_cell.length_b   1.000
_cell.length_c   1.000
_cell.angle_alpha   90.00
_cell.angle_beta   90.00
_cell.angle_gamma   90.00
#
_symmetry.space_group_name_H-M   'P 1'
#
loop_
_entity.id
_entity.type
_entity.pdbx_description
1 polymer ?
#
loop_
_entity_poly.entity_id
_entity_poly.type
_entity_poly.pdbx_seq_one_letter_code
_entity_poly.pdbx_strand_id
1 'polypeptide(L)'
;MSKLDDLEHTTDNLKKMLKKALEHRLVHKELADWCYEYWNSEEQLEKSRYKGDKGLKVAEEIDTQWELYLINTYSLTELQKLDVSKIQIPREWLQDWLNSLD
;
A
#
# COMPACT_ATOMS: atom_id res chain seq x y z
N MET A 1 11.30 7.06 -11.35
CA MET A 1 11.60 5.66 -11.05
C MET A 1 11.79 5.57 -9.55
N SER A 2 10.80 5.02 -8.86
CA SER A 2 10.93 4.74 -7.43
C SER A 2 11.92 3.59 -7.27
N LYS A 3 12.57 3.46 -6.10
CA LYS A 3 13.47 2.32 -5.81
C LYS A 3 12.72 0.98 -5.73
N LEU A 4 11.40 0.99 -5.89
CA LEU A 4 10.50 -0.14 -5.72
C LEU A 4 9.99 -0.71 -7.05
N ASP A 5 10.18 0.01 -8.16
CA ASP A 5 9.71 -0.40 -9.50
C ASP A 5 10.32 -1.74 -9.96
N ASP A 6 11.45 -2.16 -9.38
CA ASP A 6 12.13 -3.42 -9.65
C ASP A 6 11.79 -4.55 -8.64
N LEU A 7 10.96 -4.28 -7.62
CA LEU A 7 10.67 -5.23 -6.55
C LEU A 7 9.51 -6.14 -6.92
N GLU A 8 9.78 -7.44 -7.01
CA GLU A 8 8.78 -8.45 -7.35
C GLU A 8 7.57 -8.42 -6.42
N HIS A 9 6.38 -8.45 -7.02
CA HIS A 9 5.07 -8.46 -6.37
C HIS A 9 4.76 -9.78 -5.64
N THR A 10 5.24 -9.87 -4.40
CA THR A 10 5.08 -11.04 -3.52
C THR A 10 4.67 -10.63 -2.11
N THR A 11 3.96 -11.53 -1.41
CA THR A 11 3.58 -11.36 0.00
C THR A 11 4.78 -11.09 0.92
N ASP A 12 5.92 -11.74 0.68
CA ASP A 12 7.13 -11.53 1.47
C ASP A 12 7.71 -10.13 1.29
N ASN A 13 7.66 -9.59 0.07
CA ASN A 13 8.09 -8.22 -0.20
C ASN A 13 7.11 -7.20 0.40
N LEU A 14 5.80 -7.47 0.35
CA LEU A 14 4.81 -6.66 1.07
C LEU A 14 5.09 -6.60 2.58
N LYS A 15 5.39 -7.74 3.23
CA LYS A 15 5.79 -7.77 4.64
C LYS A 15 7.01 -6.90 4.92
N LYS A 16 8.04 -6.96 4.06
CA LYS A 16 9.26 -6.12 4.21
C LYS A 16 8.93 -4.64 4.06
N MET A 17 8.04 -4.28 3.15
CA MET A 17 7.64 -2.90 2.92
C MET A 17 6.83 -2.34 4.10
N LEU A 18 5.88 -3.10 4.63
CA LEU A 18 5.15 -2.74 5.84
C LEU A 18 6.09 -2.51 7.04
N LYS A 19 7.08 -3.39 7.24
CA LYS A 19 8.12 -3.20 8.27
C LYS A 19 8.92 -1.92 8.05
N LYS A 20 9.34 -1.63 6.81
CA LYS A 20 10.04 -0.37 6.50
C LYS A 20 9.17 0.85 6.74
N ALA A 21 7.88 0.81 6.42
CA ALA A 21 6.93 1.90 6.68
C ALA A 21 6.76 2.15 8.18
N LEU A 22 6.60 1.08 8.98
CA LEU A 22 6.54 1.15 10.45
C LEU A 22 7.79 1.77 11.10
N GLU A 23 8.95 1.61 10.46
CA GLU A 23 10.22 2.20 10.89
C GLU A 23 10.50 3.58 10.27
N HIS A 24 9.53 4.15 9.55
CA HIS A 24 9.66 5.42 8.81
C HIS A 24 10.79 5.43 7.77
N ARG A 25 11.15 4.24 7.24
CA ARG A 25 12.17 4.04 6.19
C ARG A 25 11.59 3.92 4.79
N LEU A 26 10.27 4.03 4.67
CA LEU A 26 9.53 3.97 3.41
C LEU A 26 8.43 5.04 3.44
N VAL A 27 8.27 5.78 2.35
CA VAL A 27 7.17 6.74 2.20
C VAL A 27 5.87 5.97 2.03
N HIS A 28 4.82 6.36 2.76
CA HIS A 28 3.57 5.58 2.74
C HIS A 28 2.86 5.64 1.37
N LYS A 29 3.05 6.72 0.61
CA LYS A 29 2.62 6.78 -0.79
C LYS A 29 3.33 5.73 -1.65
N GLU A 30 4.65 5.56 -1.49
CA GLU A 30 5.40 4.56 -2.26
C GLU A 30 4.95 3.13 -1.93
N LEU A 31 4.52 2.88 -0.68
CA LEU A 31 3.86 1.64 -0.30
C LEU A 31 2.51 1.46 -1.04
N ALA A 32 1.67 2.50 -1.06
CA ALA A 32 0.37 2.45 -1.74
C ALA A 32 0.51 2.24 -3.25
N ASP A 33 1.42 2.97 -3.90
CA ASP A 33 1.71 2.84 -5.34
C ASP A 33 2.14 1.40 -5.69
N TRP A 34 3.05 0.82 -4.90
CA TRP A 34 3.49 -0.57 -5.12
C TRP A 34 2.37 -1.58 -4.86
N CYS A 35 1.52 -1.35 -3.85
CA CYS A 35 0.36 -2.18 -3.59
C CYS A 35 -0.63 -2.15 -4.77
N TYR A 36 -0.88 -0.97 -5.35
CA TYR A 36 -1.70 -0.82 -6.55
C TYR A 36 -1.19 -1.70 -7.69
N GLU A 37 0.10 -1.62 -8.00
CA GLU A 37 0.71 -2.45 -9.04
C GLU A 37 0.63 -3.95 -8.74
N TYR A 38 0.79 -4.33 -7.46
CA TYR A 38 0.66 -5.72 -7.03
C TYR A 38 -0.76 -6.26 -7.29
N TRP A 39 -1.80 -5.60 -6.80
CA TRP A 39 -3.15 -6.15 -6.86
C TRP A 39 -3.84 -5.95 -8.23
N ASN A 40 -3.46 -4.91 -8.97
CA ASN A 40 -4.14 -4.49 -10.20
C ASN A 40 -3.48 -5.01 -11.50
N SER A 41 -2.45 -5.85 -11.42
CA SER A 41 -1.88 -6.49 -12.62
C SER A 41 -2.81 -7.55 -13.21
N GLU A 42 -2.84 -7.70 -14.53
CA GLU A 42 -3.74 -8.64 -15.23
C GLU A 42 -3.60 -10.08 -14.72
N GLU A 43 -2.37 -10.52 -14.47
CA GLU A 43 -2.05 -11.84 -13.90
C GLU A 43 -2.63 -12.01 -12.49
N GLN A 44 -2.58 -10.96 -11.67
CA GLN A 44 -3.05 -11.01 -10.29
C GLN A 44 -4.57 -10.84 -10.19
N LEU A 45 -5.20 -10.11 -11.12
CA LEU A 45 -6.65 -10.06 -11.27
C LEU A 45 -7.22 -11.44 -11.67
N GLU A 46 -6.48 -12.24 -12.44
CA GLU A 46 -6.84 -13.64 -12.65
C GLU A 46 -6.69 -14.45 -11.36
N LYS A 47 -5.58 -14.33 -10.64
CA LYS A 47 -5.33 -15.07 -9.38
C LYS A 47 -6.29 -14.68 -8.25
N SER A 48 -6.66 -13.41 -8.11
CA SER A 48 -7.58 -12.91 -7.07
C SER A 48 -8.98 -13.49 -7.21
N ARG A 49 -9.44 -13.69 -8.46
CA ARG A 49 -10.71 -14.37 -8.79
C ARG A 49 -10.77 -15.82 -8.27
N TYR A 50 -9.62 -16.46 -8.06
CA TYR A 50 -9.51 -17.83 -7.54
C TYR A 50 -9.41 -17.94 -6.00
N LYS A 51 -9.64 -16.83 -5.27
CA LYS A 51 -9.82 -16.77 -3.80
C LYS A 51 -8.74 -17.51 -2.99
N GLY A 52 -7.71 -16.79 -2.56
CA GLY A 52 -6.82 -17.32 -1.51
C GLY A 52 -5.61 -16.47 -1.15
N ASP A 53 -5.22 -15.52 -2.00
CA ASP A 53 -4.00 -14.76 -1.75
C ASP A 53 -4.25 -13.63 -0.73
N LYS A 54 -3.76 -13.82 0.49
CA LYS A 54 -3.79 -12.81 1.56
C LYS A 54 -3.02 -11.54 1.15
N GLY A 55 -1.91 -11.69 0.42
CA GLY A 55 -1.08 -10.59 -0.06
C GLY A 55 -1.85 -9.66 -0.99
N LEU A 56 -2.56 -10.23 -1.97
CA LEU A 56 -3.41 -9.44 -2.89
C LEU A 56 -4.51 -8.67 -2.16
N LYS A 57 -5.19 -9.31 -1.20
CA LYS A 57 -6.25 -8.64 -0.43
C LYS A 57 -5.72 -7.48 0.39
N VAL A 58 -4.59 -7.66 1.06
CA VAL A 58 -3.96 -6.60 1.85
C VAL A 58 -3.44 -5.48 0.94
N ALA A 59 -2.89 -5.81 -0.23
CA ALA A 59 -2.45 -4.81 -1.20
C ALA A 59 -3.63 -3.96 -1.72
N GLU A 60 -4.75 -4.60 -2.10
CA GLU A 60 -6.00 -3.90 -2.48
C GLU A 60 -6.51 -3.00 -1.36
N GLU A 61 -6.50 -3.50 -0.12
CA GLU A 61 -6.93 -2.74 1.05
C GLU A 61 -6.03 -1.53 1.33
N ILE A 62 -4.70 -1.68 1.24
CA ILE A 62 -3.75 -0.57 1.44
C ILE A 62 -3.98 0.53 0.41
N ASP A 63 -4.08 0.18 -0.87
CA ASP A 63 -4.34 1.13 -1.95
C ASP A 63 -5.67 1.87 -1.73
N THR A 64 -6.73 1.12 -1.44
CA THR A 64 -8.06 1.70 -1.18
C THR A 64 -8.05 2.63 0.05
N GLN A 65 -7.45 2.19 1.15
CA GLN A 65 -7.41 2.97 2.40
C GLN A 65 -6.52 4.20 2.30
N TRP A 66 -5.47 4.16 1.47
CA TRP A 66 -4.67 5.34 1.16
C TRP A 66 -5.54 6.44 0.54
N GLU A 67 -6.24 6.13 -0.56
CA GLU A 67 -7.14 7.09 -1.23
C GLU A 67 -8.25 7.58 -0.29
N LEU A 68 -8.90 6.67 0.44
CA LEU A 68 -9.93 7.02 1.42
C LEU A 68 -9.40 7.92 2.54
N TYR A 69 -8.19 7.68 3.03
CA TYR A 69 -7.59 8.52 4.06
C TYR A 69 -7.36 9.95 3.54
N LEU A 70 -6.83 10.09 2.31
CA LEU A 70 -6.57 11.40 1.71
C LEU A 70 -7.84 12.23 1.55
N ILE A 71 -8.88 11.65 0.94
CA ILE A 71 -10.13 12.38 0.65
C ILE A 71 -10.93 12.72 1.91
N ASN A 72 -10.79 11.93 2.99
CA ASN A 72 -11.50 12.16 4.25
C ASN A 72 -10.72 13.08 5.21
N THR A 73 -9.41 13.25 5.02
CA THR A 73 -8.56 14.06 5.89
C THR A 73 -8.32 15.46 5.34
N TYR A 74 -8.21 15.60 4.02
CA TYR A 74 -7.83 16.86 3.37
C TYR A 74 -8.91 17.32 2.39
N SER A 75 -9.13 18.64 2.33
CA SER A 75 -9.93 19.24 1.28
C SER A 75 -9.21 19.16 -0.08
N LEU A 76 -9.97 19.29 -1.17
CA LEU A 76 -9.40 19.34 -2.53
C LEU A 76 -8.32 20.42 -2.69
N THR A 77 -8.51 21.59 -2.06
CA THR A 77 -7.54 22.70 -2.17
C THR A 77 -6.24 22.39 -1.43
N GLU A 78 -6.32 21.65 -0.33
CA GLU A 78 -5.14 21.19 0.40
C GLU A 78 -4.42 20.10 -0.41
N LEU A 79 -5.13 19.10 -0.92
CA LEU A 79 -4.57 18.02 -1.73
C LEU A 79 -3.77 18.54 -2.94
N GLN A 80 -4.23 19.59 -3.62
CA GLN A 80 -3.52 20.19 -4.76
C GLN A 80 -2.17 20.81 -4.41
N LYS A 81 -1.93 21.15 -3.14
CA LYS A 81 -0.71 21.85 -2.68
C LYS A 81 0.17 20.97 -1.80
N LEU A 82 -0.33 19.80 -1.40
CA LEU A 82 0.28 18.99 -0.37
C LEU A 82 1.39 18.12 -0.95
N ASP A 83 2.47 18.02 -0.19
CA ASP A 83 3.55 17.07 -0.49
C ASP A 83 3.17 15.68 0.02
N VAL A 84 2.57 14.89 -0.87
CA VAL A 84 2.03 13.55 -0.57
C VAL A 84 3.09 12.59 -0.04
N SER A 85 4.39 12.84 -0.28
CA SER A 85 5.46 12.00 0.26
C SER A 85 5.67 12.16 1.77
N LYS A 86 5.08 13.19 2.39
CA LYS A 86 5.19 13.46 3.82
C LYS A 86 4.02 12.92 4.64
N ILE A 87 2.98 12.42 3.99
CA ILE A 87 1.79 11.91 4.67
C ILE A 87 2.09 10.56 5.30
N GLN A 88 1.65 10.39 6.54
CA GLN A 88 1.67 9.12 7.24
C GLN A 88 0.24 8.71 7.59
N ILE A 89 -0.21 7.59 7.03
CA ILE A 89 -1.42 6.89 7.50
C ILE A 89 -1.23 6.33 8.92
N PRO A 90 -2.32 6.04 9.65
CA PRO A 90 -2.25 5.53 11.02
C PRO A 90 -1.34 4.31 11.16
N ARG A 91 -0.51 4.32 12.22
CA ARG A 91 0.46 3.25 12.47
C ARG A 91 -0.23 1.92 12.77
N GLU A 92 -1.37 1.95 13.44
CA GLU A 92 -2.18 0.76 13.72
C GLU A 92 -2.56 -0.01 12.46
N TRP A 93 -2.90 0.68 11.36
CA TRP A 93 -3.26 0.02 10.10
C TRP A 93 -2.10 -0.78 9.53
N LEU A 94 -0.89 -0.19 9.52
CA LEU A 94 0.33 -0.88 9.09
C LEU A 94 0.61 -2.13 9.93
N GLN A 95 0.35 -2.07 11.23
CA GLN A 95 0.54 -3.20 12.13
C GLN A 95 -0.50 -4.29 11.89
N ASP A 96 -1.77 -3.92 11.71
CA ASP A 96 -2.88 -4.84 11.46
C ASP A 96 -2.72 -5.57 10.13
N TRP A 97 -2.32 -4.86 9.08
CA TRP A 97 -1.99 -5.48 7.79
C TRP A 97 -0.77 -6.39 7.88
N LEU A 98 0.26 -6.03 8.65
CA LEU A 98 1.40 -6.93 8.84
C LEU A 98 0.99 -8.22 9.55
N ASN A 99 0.15 -8.11 10.58
CA ASN A 99 -0.36 -9.25 11.34
C ASN A 99 -1.28 -10.16 10.51
N SER A 100 -2.04 -9.61 9.55
CA SER A 100 -2.95 -10.41 8.71
C SER A 100 -2.21 -11.26 7.66
N LEU A 101 -0.97 -10.87 7.32
CA LEU A 101 -0.09 -11.58 6.39
C LEU A 101 0.69 -12.73 7.05
N ASP A 102 0.75 -12.80 8.38
CA ASP A 102 1.28 -13.94 9.13
C ASP A 102 0.29 -15.14 9.14
#